data_AF-A0A354FBP2-F1
#
_entry.id   AF-A0A354FBP2-F1
#
_cell.length_a   1.000
_cell.length_b   1.000
_cell.length_c   1.000
_cell.angle_alpha   90.00
_cell.angle_beta   90.00
_cell.angle_gamma   90.00
#
_symmetry.space_group_name_H-M   'P 1'
#
loop_
_entity.id
_entity.type
_entity.pdbx_description
1 polymer ?
#
loop_
_entity_poly.entity_id
_entity_poly.type
_entity_poly.pdbx_seq_one_letter_code
_entity_poly.pdbx_strand_id
1 'polypeptide(L)'
;VFDKTGTLTKGKPEITDIKIFGNLETEELLRLVAKAETISEHHLGRTIVKEADKRNLNLEGELLDGEVIKGSGVRAQVDGYVLAVGNRKLMETDNIQINDQVAAYALQREKAGNTAIFAAVDGQVAGIFSIADQIREDAPNALAELRRNGIKKMVMLTGDNKHTAEVVANVLGLDEFQA
;
A
#
# COMPACT_ATOMS: atom_id res chain seq x y z
N VAL A 1 -6.35 8.50 -20.99
CA VAL A 1 -5.45 8.00 -19.91
C VAL A 1 -6.10 8.37 -18.60
N PHE A 2 -6.10 7.47 -17.63
CA PHE A 2 -6.74 7.65 -16.32
C PHE A 2 -5.71 7.47 -15.22
N ASP A 3 -5.75 8.31 -14.19
CA ASP A 3 -5.17 7.93 -12.90
C ASP A 3 -6.05 6.85 -12.27
N LYS A 4 -5.50 6.01 -11.38
CA LYS A 4 -6.31 5.02 -10.66
C LYS A 4 -7.07 5.69 -9.51
N THR A 5 -6.34 6.31 -8.59
CA THR A 5 -6.81 6.65 -7.24
C THR A 5 -7.76 7.85 -7.30
N GLY A 6 -9.02 7.65 -6.90
CA GLY A 6 -10.05 8.70 -6.93
C GLY A 6 -10.66 8.97 -8.31
N THR A 7 -10.08 8.44 -9.39
CA THR A 7 -10.65 8.52 -10.74
C THR A 7 -11.40 7.26 -11.09
N LEU A 8 -10.74 6.10 -11.08
CA LEU A 8 -11.34 4.79 -11.33
C LEU A 8 -11.80 4.11 -10.03
N THR A 9 -11.14 4.45 -8.93
CA THR A 9 -11.47 3.99 -7.58
C THR A 9 -12.08 5.12 -6.74
N LYS A 10 -12.64 4.79 -5.57
CA LYS A 10 -13.31 5.74 -4.68
C LYS A 10 -12.36 6.79 -4.11
N GLY A 11 -11.05 6.60 -4.22
CA GLY A 11 -10.03 7.50 -3.66
C GLY A 11 -9.98 7.42 -2.14
N LYS A 12 -10.50 6.33 -1.58
CA LYS A 12 -10.58 6.07 -0.14
C LYS A 12 -9.94 4.71 0.15
N PRO A 13 -8.60 4.62 0.04
CA PRO A 13 -7.88 3.41 0.39
C PRO A 13 -8.07 3.07 1.87
N GLU A 14 -8.31 1.80 2.15
CA GLU A 14 -8.53 1.26 3.49
C GLU A 14 -7.60 0.06 3.74
N ILE A 15 -7.22 -0.14 5.00
CA ILE A 15 -6.54 -1.37 5.42
C ILE A 15 -7.54 -2.51 5.39
N THR A 16 -7.25 -3.53 4.59
CA THR A 16 -8.08 -4.73 4.45
C THR A 16 -7.58 -5.89 5.30
N ASP A 17 -6.30 -5.91 5.66
CA ASP A 17 -5.70 -6.91 6.56
C ASP A 17 -4.34 -6.42 7.07
N ILE A 18 -3.95 -6.84 8.28
CA ILE A 18 -2.60 -6.66 8.83
C ILE A 18 -2.12 -8.04 9.28
N LYS A 19 -1.11 -8.57 8.58
CA LYS A 19 -0.53 -9.87 8.88
C LYS A 19 0.78 -9.70 9.63
N ILE A 20 0.87 -10.32 10.80
CA ILE A 20 2.09 -10.36 11.62
C ILE A 20 2.90 -11.63 11.31
N PHE A 21 4.22 -11.45 11.23
CA PHE A 21 5.22 -12.53 11.10
C PHE A 21 6.26 -12.51 12.23
N GLY A 22 6.40 -11.40 12.95
CA GLY A 22 7.28 -11.27 14.11
C GLY A 22 6.58 -11.51 15.45
N ASN A 23 7.19 -11.02 16.52
CA ASN A 23 6.69 -11.18 17.90
C ASN A 23 5.85 -9.98 18.39
N LEU A 24 5.74 -8.92 17.60
CA LEU A 24 4.94 -7.75 17.95
C LEU A 24 3.45 -8.05 17.82
N GLU A 25 2.66 -7.48 18.71
CA GLU A 25 1.22 -7.46 18.55
C GLU A 25 0.81 -6.56 17.38
N THR A 26 -0.34 -6.85 16.77
CA THR A 26 -0.85 -6.11 15.62
C THR A 26 -0.99 -4.62 15.88
N GLU A 27 -1.48 -4.25 17.07
CA GLU A 27 -1.66 -2.84 17.44
C GLU A 27 -0.32 -2.13 17.65
N GLU A 28 0.67 -2.80 18.23
CA GLU A 28 1.99 -2.20 18.41
C GLU A 28 2.71 -1.99 17.08
N LEU A 29 2.66 -2.97 16.17
CA LEU A 29 3.21 -2.79 14.83
C LEU A 29 2.49 -1.66 14.08
N LEU A 30 1.16 -1.61 14.16
CA LEU A 30 0.38 -0.54 13.54
C LEU A 30 0.75 0.83 14.13
N ARG A 31 0.93 0.94 15.45
CA ARG A 31 1.34 2.18 16.14
C ARG A 31 2.70 2.67 15.64
N LEU A 32 3.71 1.78 15.65
CA LEU A 32 5.07 2.08 15.19
C LEU A 32 5.07 2.53 13.72
N VAL A 33 4.38 1.78 12.86
CA VAL A 33 4.34 2.04 11.42
C VAL A 33 3.53 3.31 11.11
N ALA A 34 2.41 3.54 11.80
CA ALA A 34 1.64 4.78 11.66
C ALA A 34 2.46 6.00 12.10
N LYS A 35 3.20 5.90 13.21
CA LYS A 35 4.11 6.97 13.65
C LYS A 35 5.16 7.28 12.58
N ALA A 36 5.81 6.26 12.02
CA ALA A 36 6.76 6.43 10.93
C ALA A 36 6.13 7.04 9.67
N GLU A 37 4.88 6.70 9.34
CA GLU A 37 4.18 7.23 8.16
C GLU A 37 3.69 8.68 8.34
N THR A 38 3.78 9.27 9.54
CA THR A 38 3.41 10.69 9.74
C THR A 38 4.30 11.68 8.98
N ILE A 39 5.51 11.27 8.59
CA ILE A 39 6.42 12.07 7.76
C ILE A 39 6.15 11.91 6.25
N SER A 40 5.26 11.00 5.86
CA SER A 40 4.93 10.67 4.47
C SER A 40 3.66 11.38 4.01
N GLU A 41 3.73 12.08 2.89
CA GLU A 41 2.56 12.65 2.23
C GLU A 41 1.83 11.64 1.32
N HIS A 42 2.33 10.40 1.24
CA HIS A 42 1.79 9.40 0.34
C HIS A 42 0.42 8.90 0.81
N HIS A 43 -0.52 8.75 -0.12
CA HIS A 43 -1.89 8.36 0.18
C HIS A 43 -2.01 7.01 0.89
N LEU A 44 -1.14 6.04 0.58
CA LEU A 44 -1.09 4.74 1.29
C LEU A 44 -0.61 4.88 2.74
N GLY A 45 0.41 5.71 3.00
CA GLY A 45 0.89 5.98 4.36
C GLY A 45 -0.18 6.65 5.22
N ARG A 46 -0.89 7.62 4.63
CA ARG A 46 -2.05 8.26 5.28
C ARG A 46 -3.17 7.27 5.63
N THR A 47 -3.36 6.20 4.87
CA THR A 47 -4.32 5.14 5.21
C THR A 47 -3.91 4.36 6.45
N ILE A 48 -2.61 4.12 6.65
CA ILE A 48 -2.09 3.48 7.87
C ILE A 48 -2.31 4.39 9.08
N VAL A 49 -1.96 5.68 8.97
CA VAL A 49 -2.17 6.66 10.05
C VAL A 49 -3.64 6.73 10.45
N LYS A 50 -4.55 6.82 9.47
CA LYS A 50 -6.01 6.84 9.72
C LYS A 50 -6.51 5.58 10.41
N GLU A 51 -5.98 4.42 10.09
CA GLU A 51 -6.38 3.17 10.75
C GLU A 51 -5.91 3.14 12.21
N ALA A 52 -4.72 3.67 12.51
CA ALA A 52 -4.25 3.83 13.89
C ALA A 52 -5.14 4.81 14.69
N ASP A 53 -5.49 5.94 14.09
CA ASP A 53 -6.41 6.92 14.68
C ASP A 53 -7.80 6.30 14.94
N LYS A 54 -8.33 5.53 13.99
CA LYS A 54 -9.61 4.82 14.11
C LYS A 54 -9.61 3.82 15.27
N ARG A 55 -8.45 3.21 15.57
CA ARG A 55 -8.25 2.30 16.70
C ARG A 55 -7.89 3.03 18.01
N ASN A 56 -7.81 4.37 17.99
CA ASN A 56 -7.42 5.21 19.12
C ASN A 56 -6.03 4.85 19.69
N LEU A 57 -5.09 4.49 18.81
CA LEU A 57 -3.72 4.20 19.22
C LEU A 57 -2.98 5.50 19.52
N ASN A 58 -2.18 5.51 20.59
CA ASN A 58 -1.36 6.67 20.91
C ASN A 58 -0.12 6.74 20.00
N LEU A 59 -0.06 7.75 19.14
CA LEU A 59 1.08 8.01 18.26
C LEU A 59 2.09 9.01 18.88
N GLU A 60 1.91 9.39 20.15
CA GLU A 60 2.99 10.01 20.92
C GLU A 60 4.17 9.05 21.05
N GLY A 61 5.37 9.62 21.16
CA GLY A 61 6.61 8.87 21.11
C GLY A 61 7.64 9.56 20.25
N GLU A 62 8.86 9.05 20.34
CA GLU A 62 10.01 9.59 19.65
C GLU A 62 10.02 9.13 18.19
N LEU A 63 10.32 10.05 17.27
CA LEU A 63 10.63 9.74 15.88
C LEU A 63 11.94 10.42 15.53
N LEU A 64 12.95 9.61 15.24
CA LEU A 64 14.28 10.06 14.84
C LEU A 64 14.59 9.56 13.42
N ASP A 65 15.51 10.26 12.75
CA ASP A 65 16.09 9.85 11.47
C ASP A 65 15.05 9.46 10.40
N GLY A 66 13.91 10.16 10.41
CA GLY A 66 12.83 9.94 9.46
C GLY A 66 13.20 10.35 8.03
N GLU A 67 13.13 9.42 7.09
CA GLU A 67 13.44 9.62 5.68
C GLU A 67 12.35 9.03 4.77
N VAL A 68 11.89 9.81 3.78
CA VAL A 68 11.00 9.34 2.72
C VAL A 68 11.82 8.88 1.52
N ILE A 69 11.80 7.57 1.26
CA ILE A 69 12.47 6.95 0.11
C ILE A 69 11.52 6.98 -1.10
N LYS A 70 11.72 7.96 -1.98
CA LYS A 70 10.85 8.21 -3.14
C LYS A 70 10.59 6.93 -3.95
N GLY A 71 9.31 6.57 -4.07
CA GLY A 71 8.84 5.39 -4.83
C GLY A 71 9.12 4.04 -4.15
N SER A 72 9.59 4.02 -2.90
CA SER A 72 9.89 2.77 -2.17
C SER A 72 9.23 2.70 -0.80
N GLY A 73 9.19 3.80 -0.03
CA GLY A 73 8.55 3.82 1.29
C GLY A 73 9.19 4.85 2.23
N VAL A 74 9.23 4.53 3.52
CA VAL A 74 9.85 5.34 4.58
C VAL A 74 10.80 4.53 5.44
N ARG A 75 11.79 5.21 6.01
CA ARG A 75 12.66 4.72 7.09
C ARG A 75 12.56 5.68 8.26
N ALA A 76 12.60 5.15 9.47
CA ALA A 76 12.64 5.96 10.68
C ALA A 76 13.10 5.11 11.86
N GLN A 77 13.50 5.77 12.94
CA GLN A 77 13.56 5.14 14.26
C GLN A 77 12.37 5.62 15.08
N VAL A 78 11.58 4.70 15.62
CA VAL A 78 10.41 5.02 16.47
C VAL A 78 10.53 4.28 17.79
N ASP A 79 10.53 5.03 18.89
CA ASP A 79 10.66 4.50 20.26
C ASP A 79 11.81 3.47 20.41
N GLY A 80 12.94 3.74 19.74
CA GLY A 80 14.13 2.88 19.73
C GLY A 80 14.17 1.81 18.63
N TYR A 81 13.05 1.47 18.00
CA TYR A 81 12.98 0.48 16.92
C TYR A 81 13.39 1.07 15.56
N VAL A 82 14.22 0.35 14.81
CA VAL A 82 14.60 0.75 13.44
C VAL A 82 13.56 0.20 12.46
N LEU A 83 12.84 1.09 11.80
CA LEU A 83 11.77 0.76 10.87
C LEU A 83 12.16 0.99 9.42
N ALA A 84 11.78 0.03 8.57
CA ALA A 84 11.65 0.23 7.14
C ALA A 84 10.24 -0.19 6.72
N VAL A 85 9.46 0.74 6.15
CA VAL A 85 8.07 0.51 5.76
C VAL A 85 7.91 0.85 4.29
N GLY A 86 7.53 -0.11 3.46
CA GLY A 86 7.46 0.13 2.02
C GLY A 86 7.25 -1.11 1.16
N ASN A 87 7.66 -1.00 -0.10
CA ASN A 87 7.56 -2.08 -1.08
C ASN A 87 8.77 -3.04 -1.03
N ARG A 88 8.75 -4.07 -1.88
CA ARG A 88 9.82 -5.08 -1.99
C ARG A 88 11.19 -4.47 -2.30
N LYS A 89 11.23 -3.42 -3.13
CA LYS A 89 12.48 -2.72 -3.48
C LYS A 89 13.14 -2.08 -2.24
N LEU A 90 12.36 -1.54 -1.32
CA LEU A 90 12.89 -1.02 -0.06
C LEU A 90 13.53 -2.14 0.78
N MET A 91 12.81 -3.26 0.93
CA MET A 91 13.32 -4.42 1.67
C MET A 91 14.64 -4.94 1.08
N GLU A 92 14.72 -5.06 -0.25
CA GLU A 92 15.93 -5.47 -0.95
C GLU A 92 17.09 -4.49 -0.75
N THR A 93 16.82 -3.18 -0.84
CA THR A 93 17.83 -2.13 -0.66
C THR A 93 18.41 -2.14 0.75
N ASP A 94 17.60 -2.50 1.75
CA ASP A 94 18.01 -2.60 3.16
C ASP A 94 18.50 -3.99 3.56
N ASN A 95 18.67 -4.90 2.59
CA ASN A 95 19.08 -6.30 2.81
C ASN A 95 18.17 -7.07 3.78
N ILE A 96 16.89 -6.68 3.86
CA ILE A 96 15.88 -7.33 4.67
C ILE A 96 15.34 -8.54 3.90
N GLN A 97 15.50 -9.72 4.49
CA GLN A 97 15.09 -10.97 3.86
C GLN A 97 13.57 -11.13 3.87
N ILE A 98 12.97 -11.30 2.68
CA ILE A 98 11.58 -11.70 2.51
C ILE A 98 11.56 -13.21 2.30
N ASN A 99 11.21 -13.96 3.36
CA ASN A 99 11.10 -15.43 3.26
C ASN A 99 9.87 -15.86 2.44
N ASP A 100 9.81 -17.16 2.10
CA ASP A 100 8.75 -17.73 1.25
C ASP A 100 7.34 -17.50 1.81
N GLN A 101 7.17 -17.56 3.14
CA GLN A 101 5.87 -17.37 3.78
C GLN A 101 5.38 -15.92 3.61
N VAL A 102 6.27 -14.94 3.83
CA VAL A 102 5.99 -13.51 3.66
C VAL A 102 5.71 -13.21 2.18
N ALA A 103 6.55 -13.74 1.28
CA ALA A 103 6.40 -13.54 -0.16
C ALA A 103 5.09 -14.12 -0.70
N ALA A 104 4.71 -15.32 -0.27
CA ALA A 104 3.47 -15.98 -0.66
C ALA A 104 2.23 -15.22 -0.19
N TYR A 105 2.23 -14.74 1.06
CA TYR A 105 1.12 -13.93 1.58
C TYR A 105 1.00 -12.60 0.82
N ALA A 106 2.10 -11.87 0.61
CA ALA A 106 2.08 -10.64 -0.18
C ALA A 106 1.49 -10.88 -1.57
N LEU A 107 1.97 -11.90 -2.28
CA LEU A 107 1.47 -12.24 -3.62
C LEU A 107 -0.02 -12.60 -3.62
N GLN A 108 -0.49 -13.32 -2.60
CA GLN A 108 -1.91 -13.64 -2.45
C GLN A 108 -2.75 -12.37 -2.32
N ARG A 109 -2.33 -11.41 -1.50
CA ARG A 109 -3.04 -10.15 -1.29
C ARG A 109 -3.01 -9.26 -2.54
N GLU A 110 -1.86 -9.20 -3.20
CA GLU A 110 -1.64 -8.48 -4.46
C GLU A 110 -2.55 -9.01 -5.58
N LYS A 111 -2.66 -10.33 -5.73
CA LYS A 111 -3.61 -10.95 -6.67
C LYS A 111 -5.08 -10.74 -6.31
N ALA A 112 -5.36 -10.44 -5.05
CA ALA A 112 -6.70 -10.05 -4.61
C ALA A 112 -6.97 -8.53 -4.77
N GLY A 113 -6.08 -7.79 -5.44
CA GLY A 113 -6.23 -6.35 -5.70
C GLY A 113 -5.79 -5.45 -4.56
N ASN A 114 -4.97 -5.95 -3.63
CA ASN A 114 -4.43 -5.15 -2.52
C ASN A 114 -2.99 -4.75 -2.80
N THR A 115 -2.62 -3.53 -2.46
CA THR A 115 -1.21 -3.16 -2.34
C THR A 115 -0.67 -3.66 -1.01
N ALA A 116 0.36 -4.52 -1.06
CA ALA A 116 1.05 -5.04 0.12
C ALA A 116 2.21 -4.12 0.51
N ILE A 117 2.12 -3.52 1.70
CA ILE A 117 3.17 -2.72 2.31
C ILE A 117 3.86 -3.56 3.37
N PHE A 118 5.16 -3.79 3.21
CA PHE A 118 6.00 -4.53 4.12
C PHE A 118 6.45 -3.59 5.24
N ALA A 119 6.38 -4.06 6.48
CA ALA A 119 6.94 -3.38 7.64
C ALA A 119 8.01 -4.27 8.25
N ALA A 120 9.24 -3.76 8.27
CA ALA A 120 10.36 -4.37 8.92
C ALA A 120 10.74 -3.60 10.18
N VAL A 121 11.09 -4.36 11.22
CA VAL A 121 11.54 -3.88 12.52
C VAL A 121 12.89 -4.54 12.77
N ASP A 122 13.91 -3.73 13.06
CA ASP A 122 15.28 -4.17 13.38
C ASP A 122 15.85 -5.17 12.35
N GLY A 123 15.61 -4.88 11.06
CA GLY A 123 16.13 -5.65 9.93
C GLY A 123 15.34 -6.91 9.58
N GLN A 124 14.18 -7.16 10.20
CA GLN A 124 13.33 -8.32 9.91
C GLN A 124 11.90 -7.90 9.58
N VAL A 125 11.26 -8.56 8.62
CA VAL A 125 9.85 -8.31 8.31
C VAL A 125 8.98 -8.71 9.51
N ALA A 126 8.39 -7.72 10.16
CA ALA A 126 7.49 -7.90 11.29
C ALA A 126 6.03 -8.08 10.83
N GLY A 127 5.65 -7.49 9.71
CA GLY A 127 4.31 -7.62 9.17
C GLY A 127 4.11 -7.08 7.75
N ILE A 128 2.90 -7.32 7.23
CA ILE A 128 2.41 -6.76 5.96
C ILE A 128 1.06 -6.08 6.20
N PHE A 129 0.93 -4.86 5.71
CA PHE A 129 -0.31 -4.10 5.64
C PHE A 129 -0.89 -4.23 4.24
N SER A 130 -2.08 -4.81 4.14
CA SER A 130 -2.82 -4.89 2.87
C SER A 130 -3.73 -3.69 2.74
N ILE A 131 -3.57 -2.92 1.67
CA ILE A 131 -4.37 -1.72 1.41
C ILE A 131 -5.09 -1.88 0.07
N ALA A 132 -6.39 -1.59 0.04
CA ALA A 132 -7.15 -1.56 -1.22
C ALA A 132 -7.98 -0.29 -1.31
N ASP A 133 -8.15 0.20 -2.54
CA ASP A 133 -9.10 1.25 -2.88
C ASP A 133 -10.16 0.65 -3.80
N GLN A 134 -11.42 0.70 -3.37
CA GLN A 134 -12.51 0.08 -4.09
C GLN A 134 -12.76 0.77 -5.42
N ILE A 135 -13.04 0.00 -6.47
CA ILE A 135 -13.48 0.53 -7.75
C ILE A 135 -14.80 1.30 -7.55
N ARG A 136 -14.96 2.43 -8.25
CA ARG A 136 -16.24 3.16 -8.20
C ARG A 136 -17.33 2.35 -8.90
N GLU A 137 -18.51 2.34 -8.33
CA GLU A 137 -19.68 1.62 -8.88
C GLU A 137 -20.08 2.12 -10.27
N ASP A 138 -19.83 3.40 -10.56
CA ASP A 138 -20.13 4.05 -11.85
C ASP A 138 -19.01 3.91 -12.89
N ALA A 139 -17.78 3.54 -12.49
CA ALA A 139 -16.64 3.46 -13.40
C ALA A 139 -16.87 2.50 -14.58
N PRO A 140 -17.39 1.26 -14.40
CA PRO A 140 -17.64 0.36 -15.54
C PRO A 140 -18.59 0.97 -16.59
N ASN A 141 -19.66 1.63 -16.13
CA ASN A 141 -20.65 2.25 -17.02
C ASN A 141 -20.05 3.45 -17.77
N ALA A 142 -19.29 4.29 -17.08
CA ALA A 142 -18.61 5.43 -17.69
C ALA A 142 -17.60 4.98 -18.77
N LEU A 143 -16.80 3.94 -18.50
CA LEU A 143 -15.85 3.39 -19.46
C LEU A 143 -16.55 2.76 -20.68
N ALA A 144 -17.67 2.06 -20.46
CA ALA A 144 -18.49 1.53 -21.54
C ALA A 144 -19.09 2.63 -22.43
N GLU A 145 -19.48 3.77 -21.83
CA GLU A 145 -19.94 4.93 -22.59
C GLU A 145 -18.83 5.56 -23.44
N LEU A 146 -17.63 5.72 -22.88
CA LEU A 146 -16.47 6.20 -23.64
C LEU A 146 -16.14 5.30 -24.83
N ARG A 147 -16.24 3.97 -24.67
CA ARG A 147 -16.10 3.01 -25.77
C ARG A 147 -17.14 3.23 -26.86
N ARG A 148 -18.42 3.38 -26.49
CA ARG A 148 -19.52 3.65 -27.44
C ARG A 148 -19.31 4.97 -28.19
N ASN A 149 -18.68 5.95 -27.54
CA ASN A 149 -18.31 7.23 -28.15
C ASN A 149 -17.02 7.18 -28.98
N GLY A 150 -16.49 5.98 -29.26
CA GLY A 150 -15.39 5.78 -30.20
C GLY A 150 -13.98 5.82 -29.58
N ILE A 151 -13.86 5.86 -28.25
CA ILE A 151 -12.54 5.78 -27.59
C ILE A 151 -11.97 4.38 -27.75
N LYS A 152 -10.97 4.24 -28.62
CA LYS A 152 -10.37 2.95 -28.97
C LYS A 152 -9.34 2.44 -27.95
N LYS A 153 -8.69 3.34 -27.20
CA LYS A 153 -7.64 2.98 -26.24
C LYS A 153 -7.82 3.68 -24.90
N MET A 154 -7.91 2.91 -23.83
CA MET A 154 -8.04 3.34 -22.45
C MET A 154 -6.90 2.74 -21.63
N VAL A 155 -6.12 3.63 -21.01
CA VAL A 155 -4.88 3.29 -20.29
C VAL A 155 -4.98 3.82 -18.86
N MET A 156 -4.62 3.01 -17.88
CA MET A 156 -4.50 3.41 -16.47
C MET A 156 -3.04 3.65 -16.08
N LEU A 157 -2.77 4.71 -15.33
CA LEU A 157 -1.49 4.98 -14.69
C LEU A 157 -1.68 4.88 -13.17
N THR A 158 -0.75 4.22 -12.49
CA THR A 158 -0.77 4.10 -11.03
C THR A 158 0.64 3.92 -10.47
N GLY A 159 0.84 4.29 -9.21
CA GLY A 159 2.07 3.95 -8.47
C GLY A 159 1.91 2.69 -7.62
N ASP A 160 0.75 2.02 -7.70
CA ASP A 160 0.50 0.76 -7.01
C ASP A 160 1.26 -0.39 -7.67
N ASN A 161 1.34 -1.54 -6.99
CA ASN A 161 2.03 -2.70 -7.57
C ASN A 161 1.34 -3.22 -8.84
N LYS A 162 2.14 -3.87 -9.70
CA LYS A 162 1.72 -4.40 -10.99
C LYS A 162 0.52 -5.35 -10.92
N HIS A 163 0.44 -6.23 -9.92
CA HIS A 163 -0.66 -7.18 -9.78
C HIS A 163 -1.97 -6.48 -9.40
N THR A 164 -1.94 -5.51 -8.49
CA THR A 164 -3.12 -4.69 -8.17
C THR A 164 -3.60 -3.91 -9.39
N ALA A 165 -2.67 -3.29 -10.13
CA ALA A 165 -2.99 -2.55 -11.34
C ALA A 165 -3.63 -3.48 -12.41
N GLU A 166 -3.08 -4.67 -12.59
CA GLU A 166 -3.60 -5.68 -13.51
C GLU A 166 -5.01 -6.13 -13.13
N VAL A 167 -5.28 -6.40 -11.85
CA VAL A 167 -6.62 -6.77 -11.37
C VAL A 167 -7.63 -5.68 -11.68
N VAL A 168 -7.32 -4.42 -11.36
CA VAL A 168 -8.22 -3.28 -11.62
C VAL A 168 -8.45 -3.08 -13.13
N ALA A 169 -7.38 -3.16 -13.93
CA ALA A 169 -7.47 -3.04 -15.39
C ALA A 169 -8.35 -4.13 -16.00
N ASN A 170 -8.21 -5.36 -15.53
CA ASN A 170 -9.02 -6.51 -15.99
C ASN A 170 -10.50 -6.34 -15.61
N VAL A 171 -10.78 -5.94 -14.37
CA VAL A 171 -12.17 -5.71 -13.90
C VAL A 171 -12.85 -4.59 -14.69
N LEU A 172 -12.09 -3.57 -15.08
CA LEU A 172 -12.61 -2.40 -15.81
C LEU A 172 -12.53 -2.52 -17.34
N GLY A 173 -11.95 -3.59 -17.88
CA GLY A 173 -11.79 -3.80 -19.33
C GLY A 173 -10.90 -2.74 -20.01
N LEU A 174 -9.82 -2.32 -19.33
CA LEU A 174 -8.83 -1.39 -19.88
C LEU A 174 -7.87 -2.10 -20.85
N ASP A 175 -7.32 -1.37 -21.81
CA ASP A 175 -6.42 -1.95 -22.82
C ASP A 175 -4.99 -2.11 -22.31
N GLU A 176 -4.57 -1.22 -21.42
CA GLU A 176 -3.19 -1.15 -20.94
C GLU A 176 -3.16 -0.50 -19.55
N PHE A 177 -2.15 -0.84 -18.76
CA PHE A 177 -1.83 -0.13 -17.53
C PHE A 177 -0.32 0.06 -17.39
N GLN A 178 0.06 1.11 -16.68
CA GLN A 178 1.44 1.35 -16.24
C GLN A 178 1.45 1.47 -14.71
N ALA A 179 2.32 0.69 -14.09
CA ALA A 179 2.52 0.54 -12.65
C ALA A 179 4.02 0.64 -12.35
#